data_AF-A0A5B6YLK1-F1
#
_entry.id   AF-A0A5B6YLK1-F1
#
_cell.length_a   1.000
_cell.length_b   1.000
_cell.length_c   1.000
_cell.angle_alpha   90.00
_cell.angle_beta   90.00
_cell.angle_gamma   90.00
#
_symmetry.space_group_name_H-M   'P 1'
#
loop_
_entity.id
_entity.type
_entity.pdbx_description
1 polymer ?
#
loop_
_entity_poly.entity_id
_entity_poly.type
_entity_poly.pdbx_seq_one_letter_code
_entity_poly.pdbx_strand_id
1 'polypeptide(L)'
;MAEDTNRRLKIIAGADSFGCTLKDALVAHLRSLNIDVEDLGTDKYYSVGEEIGRRVSSAASNSNPTPIETRGLVACGTGVGVSIFANKFPGVYAATCLTAGDAQNTRSINNCNVLAVSGMSTSPESAIEILETWLNTPFRSPCPASDSKPWPPEIDSFLDNSISEMTKIGPEKPAISSDSCAICCLAKAREFAPVEIMPGGSMKILRETPTSAIVRFKAGSVEPAHHHTFGHDLVVMKGSKRVWNLSKGEKYDLGVGDFLFTPAGDVHRVKYFEDTEFFIKWDGHWDLLLDEDHAAANAAIEKEAN
;
A
#
# COMPACT_ATOMS: atom_id res chain seq x y z
N MET A 1 27.27 22.59 23.78
CA MET A 1 27.56 21.22 23.32
C MET A 1 27.74 21.32 21.82
N ALA A 2 28.92 20.97 21.30
CA ALA A 2 29.21 21.07 19.87
C ALA A 2 28.40 20.00 19.14
N GLU A 3 27.41 20.42 18.34
CA GLU A 3 26.64 19.50 17.51
C GLU A 3 27.50 18.97 16.35
N ASP A 4 27.23 17.70 16.06
CA ASP A 4 27.92 16.81 15.15
C ASP A 4 28.12 17.40 13.74
N THR A 5 29.38 17.68 13.39
CA THR A 5 29.80 18.23 12.09
C THR A 5 29.81 17.20 10.96
N ASN A 6 29.31 15.99 11.19
CA ASN A 6 29.41 14.87 10.24
C ASN A 6 28.09 14.53 9.52
N ARG A 7 27.03 15.34 9.67
CA ARG A 7 25.75 15.10 9.00
C ARG A 7 25.80 15.64 7.56
N ARG A 8 25.94 14.75 6.59
CA ARG A 8 25.95 15.11 5.16
C ARG A 8 24.53 15.50 4.72
N LEU A 9 24.35 16.76 4.34
CA LEU A 9 23.07 17.30 3.87
C LEU A 9 23.02 17.31 2.33
N LYS A 10 21.91 16.82 1.77
CA LYS A 10 21.55 16.94 0.36
C LYS A 10 20.26 17.73 0.21
N ILE A 11 20.26 18.72 -0.68
CA ILE A 11 19.07 19.51 -1.05
C ILE A 11 18.63 19.13 -2.46
N ILE A 12 17.34 18.85 -2.63
CA ILE A 12 16.73 18.69 -3.96
C ILE A 12 15.95 19.96 -4.27
N ALA A 13 16.36 20.67 -5.31
CA ALA A 13 15.82 21.97 -5.69
C ALA A 13 15.00 21.90 -6.98
N GLY A 14 13.96 22.72 -7.09
CA GLY A 14 13.20 22.88 -8.33
C GLY A 14 12.25 24.06 -8.29
N ALA A 15 11.78 24.51 -9.45
CA ALA A 15 10.87 25.65 -9.52
C ALA A 15 9.86 25.55 -10.67
N ASP A 16 8.84 26.42 -10.63
CA ASP A 16 8.12 26.80 -11.84
C ASP A 16 8.77 28.04 -12.50
N SER A 17 8.19 28.48 -13.63
CA SER A 17 8.71 29.62 -14.39
C SER A 17 8.72 30.94 -13.62
N PHE A 18 7.88 31.09 -12.59
CA PHE A 18 7.86 32.30 -11.76
C PHE A 18 8.85 32.23 -10.60
N GLY A 19 9.31 31.03 -10.21
CA GLY A 19 10.28 30.82 -9.13
C GLY A 19 11.72 30.58 -9.60
N CYS A 20 11.96 30.37 -10.91
CA CYS A 20 13.24 29.88 -11.42
C CYS A 20 14.44 30.76 -11.04
N THR A 21 14.36 32.07 -11.26
CA THR A 21 15.43 33.03 -10.90
C THR A 21 15.79 32.96 -9.42
N LEU A 22 14.79 32.85 -8.55
CA LEU A 22 15.01 32.77 -7.11
C LEU A 22 15.65 31.44 -6.72
N LYS A 23 15.17 30.32 -7.30
CA LYS A 23 15.77 29.00 -7.11
C LYS A 23 17.23 28.97 -7.57
N ASP A 24 17.58 29.60 -8.70
CA ASP A 24 18.96 29.65 -9.19
C ASP A 24 19.90 30.37 -8.21
N ALA A 25 19.47 31.51 -7.66
CA ALA A 25 20.22 32.25 -6.65
C ALA A 25 20.46 31.41 -5.39
N LEU A 26 19.43 30.72 -4.90
CA LEU A 26 19.52 29.85 -3.72
C LEU A 26 20.40 28.62 -3.97
N VAL A 27 20.29 27.99 -5.14
CA VAL A 27 21.15 26.87 -5.54
C VAL A 27 22.61 27.30 -5.61
N ALA A 28 22.90 28.47 -6.17
CA ALA A 28 24.26 29.02 -6.20
C ALA A 28 24.81 29.26 -4.78
N HIS A 29 23.99 29.84 -3.89
CA HIS A 29 24.35 30.06 -2.50
C HIS A 29 24.61 28.74 -1.74
N LEU A 30 23.71 27.75 -1.84
CA LEU A 30 23.90 26.42 -1.23
C LEU A 30 25.21 25.76 -1.69
N ARG A 31 25.52 25.83 -2.99
CA ARG A 31 26.77 25.29 -3.55
C ARG A 31 28.00 26.03 -3.01
N SER A 32 27.91 27.34 -2.77
CA SER A 32 28.99 28.11 -2.15
C SER A 32 29.29 27.68 -0.71
N LEU A 33 28.29 27.10 -0.02
CA LEU A 33 28.43 26.49 1.32
C LEU A 33 28.91 25.03 1.27
N ASN A 34 29.27 24.50 0.09
CA ASN A 34 29.62 23.10 -0.13
C ASN A 34 28.51 22.09 0.23
N ILE A 35 27.24 22.50 0.16
CA ILE A 35 26.09 21.60 0.32
C ILE A 35 25.84 20.88 -1.01
N ASP A 36 25.53 19.58 -0.95
CA ASP A 36 25.16 18.79 -2.14
C ASP A 36 23.76 19.21 -2.62
N VAL A 37 23.66 19.69 -3.87
CA VAL A 37 22.40 20.18 -4.44
C VAL A 37 22.11 19.51 -5.77
N GLU A 38 21.02 18.76 -5.79
CA GLU A 38 20.42 18.22 -7.01
C GLU A 38 19.34 19.19 -7.50
N ASP A 39 19.60 19.86 -8.62
CA ASP A 39 18.69 20.81 -9.23
C ASP A 39 17.89 20.15 -10.35
N LEU A 40 16.59 19.96 -10.13
CA LEU A 40 15.66 19.38 -11.10
C LEU A 40 15.24 20.38 -12.19
N GLY A 41 15.67 21.63 -12.09
CA GLY A 41 15.38 22.68 -13.06
C GLY A 41 13.99 23.28 -12.89
N THR A 42 13.36 23.58 -14.02
CA THR A 42 12.08 24.29 -14.09
C THR A 42 11.04 23.47 -14.84
N ASP A 43 9.88 23.25 -14.23
CA ASP A 43 8.73 22.56 -14.82
C ASP A 43 7.43 23.09 -14.19
N LYS A 44 6.29 22.49 -14.49
CA LYS A 44 5.00 22.83 -13.87
C LYS A 44 5.09 22.67 -12.36
N TYR A 45 4.49 23.62 -11.63
CA TYR A 45 4.56 23.67 -10.17
C TYR A 45 4.11 22.36 -9.48
N TYR A 46 3.13 21.65 -10.04
CA TYR A 46 2.68 20.37 -9.50
C TYR A 46 3.67 19.23 -9.78
N SER A 47 4.33 19.19 -10.95
CA SER A 47 5.32 18.15 -11.29
C SER A 47 6.56 18.26 -10.41
N VAL A 48 7.09 19.48 -10.24
CA VAL A 48 8.26 19.73 -9.39
C VAL A 48 7.95 19.48 -7.92
N GLY A 49 6.79 19.96 -7.44
CA GLY A 49 6.35 19.70 -6.08
C GLY A 49 6.20 18.21 -5.81
N GLU A 50 5.58 17.47 -6.74
CA GLU A 50 5.42 16.02 -6.66
C GLU A 50 6.76 15.30 -6.58
N GLU A 51 7.66 15.58 -7.52
CA GLU A 51 8.94 14.88 -7.61
C GLU A 51 9.84 15.13 -6.38
N ILE A 52 9.88 16.37 -5.87
CA ILE A 52 10.64 16.70 -4.66
C ILE A 52 10.02 16.05 -3.43
N GLY A 53 8.69 16.12 -3.29
CA GLY A 53 7.99 15.46 -2.18
C GLY A 53 8.27 13.95 -2.16
N ARG A 54 8.15 13.29 -3.31
CA ARG A 54 8.42 11.86 -3.47
C ARG A 54 9.84 11.47 -3.05
N ARG A 55 10.84 12.25 -3.47
CA ARG A 55 12.26 11.96 -3.15
C ARG A 55 12.61 12.23 -1.70
N VAL A 56 12.10 13.32 -1.11
CA VAL A 56 12.29 13.62 0.32
C VAL A 56 11.63 12.55 1.19
N SER A 57 10.40 12.15 0.86
CA SER A 57 9.68 11.04 1.52
C SER A 57 10.44 9.72 1.45
N SER A 58 10.90 9.33 0.25
CA SER A 58 11.62 8.07 0.04
C SER A 58 12.96 8.05 0.80
N ALA A 59 13.66 9.17 0.88
CA ALA A 59 14.92 9.27 1.61
C ALA A 59 14.75 9.08 3.12
N ALA A 60 13.63 9.52 3.69
CA ALA A 60 13.33 9.37 5.12
C ALA A 60 13.11 7.91 5.54
N SER A 61 12.74 7.02 4.60
CA SER A 61 12.48 5.60 4.86
C SER A 61 13.72 4.71 4.76
N ASN A 62 14.83 5.23 4.24
CA ASN A 62 16.06 4.45 4.05
C ASN A 62 16.91 4.41 5.32
N SER A 63 17.01 3.24 5.94
CA SER A 63 17.82 2.94 7.12
C SER A 63 19.30 2.73 6.77
N ASN A 64 19.93 3.70 6.11
CA ASN A 64 21.36 3.62 5.80
C ASN A 64 22.23 3.91 7.03
N PRO A 65 23.36 3.18 7.23
CA PRO A 65 24.23 3.32 8.40
C PRO A 65 24.97 4.66 8.49
N THR A 66 25.00 5.44 7.40
CA THR A 66 25.44 6.85 7.37
C THR A 66 24.33 7.68 6.72
N PRO A 67 23.33 8.17 7.48
CA PRO A 67 22.16 8.81 6.90
C PRO A 67 22.54 10.17 6.30
N ILE A 68 22.50 10.27 4.97
CA ILE A 68 22.48 11.56 4.29
C ILE A 68 21.10 12.16 4.54
N GLU A 69 21.05 13.31 5.21
CA GLU A 69 19.80 14.03 5.40
C GLU A 69 19.39 14.65 4.06
N THR A 70 18.21 14.29 3.56
CA THR A 70 17.67 14.83 2.31
C THR A 70 16.54 15.80 2.62
N ARG A 71 16.66 17.05 2.17
CA ARG A 71 15.60 18.06 2.26
C ARG A 71 15.27 18.64 0.89
N GLY A 72 14.14 19.32 0.77
CA GLY A 72 13.70 19.96 -0.47
C GLY A 72 13.76 21.49 -0.44
N LEU A 73 13.94 22.08 -1.61
CA LEU A 73 13.79 23.51 -1.87
C LEU A 73 12.90 23.69 -3.11
N VAL A 74 11.79 24.39 -2.97
CA VAL A 74 10.87 24.68 -4.07
C VAL A 74 10.59 26.17 -4.21
N ALA A 75 10.46 26.65 -5.45
CA ALA A 75 10.07 28.03 -5.71
C ALA A 75 8.94 28.09 -6.75
N CYS A 76 7.92 28.90 -6.48
CA CYS A 76 6.95 29.29 -7.52
C CYS A 76 6.47 30.72 -7.32
N GLY A 77 5.51 31.18 -8.11
CA GLY A 77 4.99 32.55 -8.01
C GLY A 77 4.68 32.98 -6.57
N THR A 78 3.88 32.19 -5.83
CA THR A 78 3.55 32.45 -4.42
C THR A 78 4.25 31.53 -3.42
N GLY A 79 4.96 30.50 -3.90
CA GLY A 79 5.47 29.38 -3.10
C GLY A 79 4.41 28.39 -2.61
N VAL A 80 3.12 28.73 -2.64
CA VAL A 80 2.03 27.89 -2.07
C VAL A 80 1.76 26.67 -2.93
N GLY A 81 1.67 26.84 -4.25
CA GLY A 81 1.31 25.76 -5.18
C GLY A 81 2.27 24.57 -5.09
N VAL A 82 3.58 24.82 -5.20
CA VAL A 82 4.61 23.77 -5.09
C VAL A 82 4.60 23.09 -3.72
N SER A 83 4.35 23.85 -2.65
CA SER A 83 4.28 23.33 -1.27
C SER A 83 3.11 22.37 -1.09
N ILE A 84 1.93 22.68 -1.65
CA ILE A 84 0.75 21.79 -1.60
C ILE A 84 1.04 20.43 -2.22
N PHE A 85 1.73 20.39 -3.37
CA PHE A 85 2.03 19.13 -4.06
C PHE A 85 3.15 18.35 -3.37
N ALA A 86 4.17 19.02 -2.82
CA ALA A 86 5.21 18.37 -2.02
C ALA A 86 4.64 17.67 -0.78
N ASN A 87 3.70 18.33 -0.08
CA ASN A 87 3.03 17.79 1.11
C ASN A 87 2.12 16.57 0.85
N LYS A 88 1.91 16.15 -0.41
CA LYS A 88 1.12 14.93 -0.70
C LYS A 88 1.85 13.64 -0.35
N PHE A 89 3.15 13.71 -0.05
CA PHE A 89 3.98 12.55 0.20
C PHE A 89 4.22 12.33 1.70
N PRO A 90 4.11 11.08 2.21
CA PRO A 90 4.28 10.79 3.63
C PRO A 90 5.63 11.28 4.18
N GLY A 91 5.61 11.92 5.36
CA GLY A 91 6.81 12.43 5.99
C GLY A 91 7.41 13.68 5.33
N VAL A 92 6.71 14.30 4.37
CA VAL A 92 7.05 15.62 3.83
C VAL A 92 6.27 16.69 4.57
N TYR A 93 7.01 17.66 5.10
CA TYR A 93 6.48 18.86 5.75
C TYR A 93 7.04 20.05 5.00
N ALA A 94 6.30 20.51 4.00
CA ALA A 94 6.65 21.68 3.18
C ALA A 94 5.92 22.92 3.68
N ALA A 95 6.63 24.04 3.79
CA ALA A 95 6.06 25.31 4.22
C ALA A 95 6.58 26.47 3.37
N THR A 96 5.67 27.36 2.97
CA THR A 96 6.02 28.60 2.28
C THR A 96 6.46 29.64 3.30
N CYS A 97 7.69 30.12 3.16
CA CYS A 97 8.26 31.14 4.05
C CYS A 97 8.47 32.44 3.27
N LEU A 98 7.96 33.55 3.80
CA LEU A 98 8.14 34.89 3.22
C LEU A 98 9.16 35.71 4.00
N THR A 99 9.48 35.30 5.23
CA THR A 99 10.43 35.95 6.13
C THR A 99 11.32 34.92 6.84
N ALA A 100 12.47 35.37 7.36
CA ALA A 100 13.34 34.53 8.20
C ALA A 100 12.60 34.01 9.45
N GLY A 101 11.68 34.81 10.00
CA GLY A 101 10.83 34.40 11.12
C GLY A 101 9.91 33.21 10.77
N ASP A 102 9.36 33.17 9.56
CA ASP A 102 8.57 32.03 9.07
C ASP A 102 9.44 30.77 8.96
N ALA A 103 10.65 30.91 8.40
CA ALA A 103 11.61 29.83 8.31
C ALA A 103 11.98 29.26 9.69
N GLN A 104 12.22 30.13 10.67
CA GLN A 104 12.55 29.73 12.04
C GLN A 104 11.37 29.01 12.71
N ASN A 105 10.15 29.58 12.60
CA ASN A 105 8.95 28.97 13.16
C ASN A 105 8.67 27.60 12.54
N THR A 106 8.72 27.46 11.21
CA THR A 106 8.39 26.20 10.53
C THR A 106 9.42 25.10 10.82
N ARG A 107 10.71 25.44 10.98
CA ARG A 107 11.73 24.49 11.44
C ARG A 107 11.54 24.07 12.89
N SER A 108 11.32 25.03 13.79
CA SER A 108 11.19 24.76 15.22
C SER A 108 9.93 23.98 15.56
N ILE A 109 8.80 24.33 14.95
CA ILE A 109 7.47 23.81 15.31
C ILE A 109 7.09 22.59 14.47
N ASN A 110 7.37 22.61 13.16
CA ASN A 110 6.88 21.59 12.24
C ASN A 110 7.97 20.64 11.73
N ASN A 111 9.23 20.88 12.14
CA ASN A 111 10.39 20.20 11.56
C ASN A 111 10.38 20.22 10.02
N CYS A 112 9.95 21.35 9.43
CA CYS A 112 9.76 21.54 7.99
C CYS A 112 10.98 21.07 7.17
N ASN A 113 10.82 20.03 6.35
CA ASN A 113 11.91 19.42 5.57
C ASN A 113 11.85 19.78 4.07
N VAL A 114 10.91 20.63 3.66
CA VAL A 114 10.89 21.25 2.33
C VAL A 114 10.60 22.75 2.46
N LEU A 115 11.58 23.58 2.12
CA LEU A 115 11.40 25.04 2.09
C LEU A 115 10.72 25.45 0.78
N ALA A 116 9.62 26.18 0.85
CA ALA A 116 9.00 26.83 -0.29
C ALA A 116 9.18 28.36 -0.24
N VAL A 117 9.56 28.98 -1.35
CA VAL A 117 9.76 30.44 -1.46
C VAL A 117 8.92 31.05 -2.59
N SER A 118 8.59 32.35 -2.45
CA SER A 118 7.74 33.12 -3.37
C SER A 118 8.58 33.95 -4.34
N GLY A 119 8.57 33.59 -5.63
CA GLY A 119 9.24 34.35 -6.67
C GLY A 119 8.63 35.74 -6.94
N MET A 120 7.38 35.97 -6.53
CA MET A 120 6.71 37.28 -6.70
C MET A 120 6.80 38.18 -5.46
N SER A 121 7.14 37.62 -4.30
CA SER A 121 7.07 38.36 -3.01
C SER A 121 8.39 38.42 -2.26
N THR A 122 9.42 37.69 -2.69
CA THR A 122 10.70 37.58 -1.98
C THR A 122 11.85 37.96 -2.90
N SER A 123 12.71 38.89 -2.44
CA SER A 123 13.94 39.23 -3.17
C SER A 123 15.01 38.13 -3.00
N PRO A 124 16.03 38.04 -3.88
CA PRO A 124 17.12 37.09 -3.71
C PRO A 124 17.85 37.20 -2.36
N GLU A 125 18.06 38.42 -1.86
CA GLU A 125 18.74 38.66 -0.59
C GLU A 125 17.90 38.14 0.59
N SER A 126 16.61 38.48 0.63
CA SER A 126 15.70 37.95 1.65
C SER A 126 15.52 36.44 1.54
N ALA A 127 15.52 35.87 0.33
CA ALA A 127 15.42 34.43 0.16
C ALA A 127 16.66 33.69 0.70
N ILE A 128 17.86 34.28 0.55
CA ILE A 128 19.08 33.75 1.15
C ILE A 128 18.97 33.77 2.68
N GLU A 129 18.50 34.88 3.26
CA GLU A 129 18.29 34.98 4.72
C GLU A 129 17.28 33.94 5.24
N ILE A 130 16.18 33.73 4.51
CA ILE A 130 15.17 32.70 4.79
C ILE A 130 15.81 31.31 4.75
N LEU A 131 16.58 31.02 3.68
CA LEU A 131 17.23 29.73 3.49
C LEU A 131 18.25 29.45 4.60
N GLU A 132 19.14 30.40 4.89
CA GLU A 132 20.14 30.24 5.96
C GLU A 132 19.47 30.03 7.31
N THR A 133 18.41 30.80 7.61
CA THR A 133 17.64 30.62 8.85
C THR A 133 17.03 29.22 8.91
N TRP A 134 16.44 28.75 7.82
CA TRP A 134 15.83 27.42 7.73
C TRP A 134 16.85 26.28 7.85
N LEU A 135 18.04 26.44 7.26
CA LEU A 135 19.13 25.46 7.38
C LEU A 135 19.63 25.35 8.82
N ASN A 136 19.81 26.50 9.48
CA ASN A 136 20.47 26.60 10.77
C ASN A 136 19.54 26.48 11.99
N THR A 137 18.22 26.37 11.79
CA THR A 137 17.25 26.24 12.88
C THR A 137 16.99 24.77 13.25
N PRO A 138 17.38 24.32 14.46
CA PRO A 138 17.06 22.98 14.95
C PRO A 138 15.57 22.83 15.28
N PHE A 139 15.08 21.60 15.26
CA PHE A 139 13.72 21.30 15.73
C PHE A 139 13.58 21.63 17.22
N ARG A 140 12.43 22.18 17.63
CA ARG A 140 12.14 22.64 19.01
C ARG A 140 13.08 23.72 19.56
N SER A 141 13.84 24.42 18.71
CA SER A 141 14.64 25.56 19.17
C SER A 141 13.74 26.76 19.51
N PRO A 142 14.20 27.72 20.34
CA PRO A 142 13.51 29.00 20.46
C PRO A 142 13.26 29.66 19.11
N CYS A 143 12.09 30.26 18.92
CA CYS A 143 11.68 30.91 17.68
C CYS A 143 10.71 32.07 17.97
N PRO A 144 10.31 32.88 16.96
CA PRO A 144 9.42 34.02 17.19
C PRO A 144 8.10 33.64 17.86
N ALA A 145 7.53 32.47 17.55
CA ALA A 145 6.30 31.99 18.18
C ALA A 145 6.44 31.65 19.67
N SER A 146 7.66 31.47 20.18
CA SER A 146 7.95 31.28 21.60
C SER A 146 8.50 32.54 22.28
N ASP A 147 8.32 33.72 21.67
CA ASP A 147 9.00 34.97 22.06
C ASP A 147 10.53 34.80 22.14
N SER A 148 11.09 33.94 21.29
CA SER A 148 12.51 33.55 21.30
C SER A 148 13.00 32.94 22.62
N LYS A 149 12.10 32.33 23.40
CA LYS A 149 12.42 31.60 24.64
C LYS A 149 12.35 30.08 24.41
N PRO A 150 13.01 29.26 25.26
CA PRO A 150 12.81 27.82 25.25
C PRO A 150 11.33 27.46 25.43
N TRP A 151 10.91 26.38 24.76
CA TRP A 151 9.54 25.88 24.92
C TRP A 151 9.28 25.44 26.36
N PRO A 152 8.10 25.75 26.93
CA PRO A 152 7.67 25.13 28.18
C PRO A 152 7.70 23.59 28.05
N PRO A 153 7.98 22.83 29.13
CA PRO A 153 8.11 21.38 29.06
C PRO A 153 6.92 20.65 28.42
N GLU A 154 5.71 21.17 28.63
CA GLU A 154 4.47 20.63 28.02
C GLU A 154 4.45 20.78 26.50
N ILE A 155 4.90 21.93 25.99
CA ILE A 155 4.97 22.20 24.55
C ILE A 155 6.14 21.46 23.92
N ASP A 156 7.30 21.38 24.59
CA ASP A 156 8.43 20.61 24.09
C ASP A 156 8.09 19.12 23.90
N SER A 157 7.40 18.55 24.90
CA SER A 157 6.87 17.18 24.84
C SER A 157 5.82 17.01 23.73
N PHE A 158 4.91 17.98 23.58
CA PHE A 158 3.96 17.97 22.46
C PHE A 158 4.67 17.95 21.10
N LEU A 159 5.68 18.81 20.91
CA LEU A 159 6.44 18.87 19.66
C LEU A 159 7.20 17.56 19.41
N ASP A 160 7.81 16.94 20.42
CA ASP A 160 8.49 15.64 20.29
C ASP A 160 7.53 14.54 19.77
N ASN A 161 6.35 14.46 20.38
CA ASN A 161 5.34 13.48 20.03
C ASN A 161 4.70 13.78 18.66
N SER A 162 4.62 15.05 18.28
CA SER A 162 3.96 15.49 17.05
C SER A 162 4.52 14.83 15.79
N ILE A 163 5.83 14.56 15.71
CA ILE A 163 6.43 13.92 14.53
C ILE A 163 5.87 12.51 14.35
N SER A 164 5.80 11.73 15.42
CA SER A 164 5.23 10.38 15.41
C SER A 164 3.73 10.40 15.13
N GLU A 165 3.00 11.36 15.71
CA GLU A 165 1.56 11.48 15.51
C GLU A 165 1.20 11.93 14.08
N MET A 166 1.89 12.93 13.54
CA MET A 166 1.68 13.43 12.18
C MET A 166 1.89 12.34 11.13
N THR A 167 2.86 11.45 11.30
CA THR A 167 3.07 10.32 10.36
C THR A 167 1.91 9.32 10.32
N LYS A 168 1.04 9.33 11.35
CA LYS A 168 -0.16 8.49 11.42
C LYS A 168 -1.40 9.20 10.84
N ILE A 169 -1.29 10.46 10.42
CA ILE A 169 -2.37 11.24 9.81
C ILE A 169 -2.37 11.01 8.29
N GLY A 170 -3.51 10.62 7.73
CA GLY A 170 -3.64 10.34 6.29
C GLY A 170 -3.53 8.86 5.88
N PRO A 171 -2.75 7.96 6.53
CA PRO A 171 -3.01 6.54 6.39
C PRO A 171 -4.32 6.26 7.13
N GLU A 172 -5.41 6.13 6.37
CA GLU A 172 -6.52 5.33 6.86
C GLU A 172 -5.96 3.97 7.31
N LYS A 173 -6.60 3.40 8.34
CA LYS A 173 -6.46 2.02 8.85
C LYS A 173 -5.77 1.08 7.86
N PRO A 174 -4.92 0.13 8.34
CA PRO A 174 -4.23 -0.83 7.46
C PRO A 174 -5.24 -1.25 6.42
N ALA A 175 -4.93 -0.96 5.15
CA ALA A 175 -5.89 -1.01 4.06
C ALA A 175 -6.87 -2.13 4.36
N ILE A 176 -8.18 -1.82 4.48
CA ILE A 176 -9.17 -2.89 4.33
C ILE A 176 -8.70 -3.54 3.05
N SER A 177 -8.16 -4.75 3.19
CA SER A 177 -7.33 -5.29 2.14
C SER A 177 -8.15 -5.23 0.88
N SER A 178 -7.50 -4.96 -0.24
CA SER A 178 -8.14 -5.08 -1.55
C SER A 178 -8.71 -6.50 -1.79
N ASP A 179 -8.67 -7.40 -0.79
CA ASP A 179 -9.33 -8.69 -0.67
C ASP A 179 -10.86 -8.61 -0.47
N SER A 180 -11.55 -7.59 -0.98
CA SER A 180 -12.98 -7.78 -1.21
C SER A 180 -13.15 -8.69 -2.43
N CYS A 181 -12.90 -9.99 -2.26
CA CYS A 181 -13.20 -10.99 -3.27
C CYS A 181 -14.66 -10.81 -3.69
N ALA A 182 -14.89 -10.47 -4.96
CA ALA A 182 -16.22 -10.16 -5.47
C ALA A 182 -17.20 -11.33 -5.23
N ILE A 183 -16.68 -12.56 -5.36
CA ILE A 183 -17.40 -13.79 -5.05
C ILE A 183 -17.76 -13.85 -3.55
N CYS A 184 -16.81 -13.55 -2.65
CA CYS A 184 -17.10 -13.47 -1.22
C CYS A 184 -18.17 -12.43 -0.90
N CYS A 185 -18.14 -11.25 -1.54
CA CYS A 185 -19.15 -10.21 -1.37
C CYS A 185 -20.55 -10.65 -1.80
N LEU A 186 -20.69 -11.32 -2.96
CA LEU A 186 -21.95 -11.91 -3.43
C LEU A 186 -22.50 -12.96 -2.45
N ALA A 187 -21.61 -13.57 -1.68
CA ALA A 187 -21.90 -14.68 -0.82
C ALA A 187 -22.08 -14.31 0.67
N LYS A 188 -21.92 -13.04 1.04
CA LYS A 188 -21.95 -12.56 2.44
C LYS A 188 -23.33 -12.72 3.11
N ALA A 189 -24.40 -12.55 2.35
CA ALA A 189 -25.78 -12.59 2.87
C ALA A 189 -26.49 -13.94 2.62
N ARG A 190 -25.72 -15.01 2.37
CA ARG A 190 -26.25 -16.34 2.01
C ARG A 190 -25.73 -17.39 2.97
N GLU A 191 -26.59 -18.32 3.35
CA GLU A 191 -26.26 -19.43 4.24
C GLU A 191 -25.86 -20.69 3.47
N PHE A 192 -25.03 -21.53 4.10
CA PHE A 192 -24.67 -22.83 3.57
C PHE A 192 -25.78 -23.85 3.88
N ALA A 193 -26.24 -24.53 2.85
CA ALA A 193 -27.11 -25.69 2.96
C ALA A 193 -26.27 -26.98 2.82
N PRO A 194 -26.54 -28.04 3.61
CA PRO A 194 -25.89 -29.33 3.41
C PRO A 194 -26.13 -29.89 2.00
N VAL A 195 -25.12 -30.57 1.44
CA VAL A 195 -25.29 -31.38 0.23
C VAL A 195 -25.66 -32.79 0.67
N GLU A 196 -26.95 -33.14 0.65
CA GLU A 196 -27.47 -34.36 1.29
C GLU A 196 -26.75 -35.65 0.86
N ILE A 197 -26.40 -35.73 -0.42
CA ILE A 197 -25.72 -36.89 -1.03
C ILE A 197 -24.20 -36.91 -0.81
N MET A 198 -23.61 -35.86 -0.22
CA MET A 198 -22.17 -35.73 0.00
C MET A 198 -21.86 -35.40 1.46
N PRO A 199 -21.59 -36.40 2.32
CA PRO A 199 -21.28 -36.20 3.73
C PRO A 199 -20.11 -35.25 3.96
N GLY A 200 -20.33 -34.25 4.83
CA GLY A 200 -19.37 -33.19 5.11
C GLY A 200 -19.31 -32.07 4.05
N GLY A 201 -20.09 -32.20 2.98
CA GLY A 201 -20.31 -31.19 1.95
C GLY A 201 -21.43 -30.21 2.32
N SER A 202 -21.22 -28.94 2.06
CA SER A 202 -22.26 -27.91 2.11
C SER A 202 -22.05 -26.89 0.98
N MET A 203 -23.13 -26.30 0.48
CA MET A 203 -23.06 -25.34 -0.60
C MET A 203 -23.97 -24.13 -0.35
N LYS A 204 -23.61 -23.00 -0.97
CA LYS A 204 -24.50 -21.85 -1.10
C LYS A 204 -24.57 -21.42 -2.55
N ILE A 205 -25.78 -21.39 -3.11
CA ILE A 205 -26.04 -20.95 -4.48
C ILE A 205 -25.90 -19.43 -4.55
N LEU A 206 -25.03 -18.93 -5.43
CA LEU A 206 -24.81 -17.50 -5.67
C LEU A 206 -25.71 -16.98 -6.80
N ARG A 207 -25.94 -17.79 -7.82
CA ARG A 207 -26.72 -17.50 -9.02
C ARG A 207 -27.29 -18.80 -9.59
N GLU A 208 -28.47 -18.75 -10.21
CA GLU A 208 -29.17 -19.93 -10.74
C GLU A 208 -29.00 -20.17 -12.25
N THR A 209 -28.55 -19.19 -13.06
CA THR A 209 -28.36 -19.41 -14.51
C THR A 209 -27.34 -18.44 -15.15
N PRO A 210 -26.15 -18.91 -15.62
CA PRO A 210 -25.61 -20.22 -15.31
C PRO A 210 -25.40 -20.33 -13.80
N THR A 211 -25.54 -21.56 -13.30
CA THR A 211 -25.56 -21.80 -11.86
C THR A 211 -24.15 -21.64 -11.31
N SER A 212 -24.04 -21.00 -10.16
CA SER A 212 -22.78 -20.94 -9.44
C SER A 212 -22.97 -21.03 -7.94
N ALA A 213 -21.99 -21.62 -7.27
CA ALA A 213 -22.04 -21.87 -5.85
C ALA A 213 -20.65 -21.71 -5.22
N ILE A 214 -20.65 -21.44 -3.91
CA ILE A 214 -19.50 -21.74 -3.06
C ILE A 214 -19.79 -23.05 -2.37
N VAL A 215 -18.87 -24.01 -2.51
CA VAL A 215 -18.97 -25.33 -1.90
C VAL A 215 -17.86 -25.48 -0.86
N ARG A 216 -18.21 -26.12 0.26
CA ARG A 216 -17.30 -26.45 1.35
C ARG A 216 -17.33 -27.92 1.64
N PHE A 217 -16.15 -28.48 1.88
CA PHE A 217 -15.98 -29.83 2.43
C PHE A 217 -15.07 -29.79 3.64
N LYS A 218 -15.38 -30.64 4.62
CA LYS A 218 -14.52 -30.85 5.78
C LYS A 218 -13.29 -31.68 5.43
N ALA A 219 -12.19 -31.42 6.13
CA ALA A 219 -10.99 -32.23 6.02
C ALA A 219 -11.34 -33.73 6.21
N GLY A 220 -10.84 -34.57 5.31
CA GLY A 220 -11.10 -36.01 5.31
C GLY A 220 -12.34 -36.45 4.52
N SER A 221 -13.22 -35.53 4.10
CA SER A 221 -14.36 -35.88 3.23
C SER A 221 -13.93 -36.47 1.89
N VAL A 222 -14.81 -37.30 1.32
CA VAL A 222 -14.64 -37.94 0.00
C VAL A 222 -15.90 -37.74 -0.80
N GLU A 223 -15.74 -37.30 -2.05
CA GLU A 223 -16.77 -37.44 -3.07
C GLU A 223 -16.51 -38.77 -3.80
N PRO A 224 -17.45 -39.73 -3.74
CA PRO A 224 -17.38 -40.95 -4.55
C PRO A 224 -17.30 -40.62 -6.04
N ALA A 225 -16.86 -41.58 -6.86
CA ALA A 225 -16.95 -41.50 -8.31
C ALA A 225 -18.36 -41.09 -8.73
N HIS A 226 -18.43 -39.99 -9.47
CA HIS A 226 -19.66 -39.43 -9.97
C HIS A 226 -19.41 -38.66 -11.26
N HIS A 227 -20.48 -38.38 -11.97
CA HIS A 227 -20.48 -37.50 -13.13
C HIS A 227 -21.65 -36.52 -13.08
N HIS A 228 -21.56 -35.52 -13.96
CA HIS A 228 -22.57 -34.48 -14.16
C HIS A 228 -23.00 -34.44 -15.62
N THR A 229 -24.27 -34.09 -15.87
CA THR A 229 -24.78 -33.88 -17.23
C THR A 229 -24.12 -32.68 -17.90
N PHE A 230 -23.77 -31.65 -17.12
CA PHE A 230 -23.09 -30.45 -17.61
C PHE A 230 -21.65 -30.40 -17.10
N GLY A 231 -20.76 -29.87 -17.94
CA GLY A 231 -19.39 -29.59 -17.51
C GLY A 231 -19.36 -28.47 -16.48
N HIS A 232 -18.37 -28.49 -15.60
CA HIS A 232 -18.23 -27.49 -14.55
C HIS A 232 -16.80 -26.98 -14.42
N ASP A 233 -16.72 -25.70 -14.11
CA ASP A 233 -15.50 -24.98 -13.77
C ASP A 233 -15.40 -24.87 -12.25
N LEU A 234 -14.22 -25.09 -11.67
CA LEU A 234 -13.97 -24.78 -10.27
C LEU A 234 -12.66 -24.02 -10.05
N VAL A 235 -12.63 -23.19 -9.01
CA VAL A 235 -11.43 -22.57 -8.47
C VAL A 235 -11.38 -22.75 -6.95
N VAL A 236 -10.24 -23.24 -6.45
CA VAL A 236 -10.05 -23.43 -5.00
C VAL A 236 -9.78 -22.09 -4.33
N MET A 237 -10.61 -21.75 -3.35
CA MET A 237 -10.54 -20.50 -2.60
C MET A 237 -9.84 -20.67 -1.25
N LYS A 238 -9.90 -21.88 -0.67
CA LYS A 238 -9.24 -22.25 0.59
C LYS A 238 -8.98 -23.76 0.61
N GLY A 239 -7.89 -24.17 1.24
CA GLY A 239 -7.56 -25.57 1.48
C GLY A 239 -7.01 -26.26 0.24
N SER A 240 -7.11 -27.58 0.22
CA SER A 240 -6.57 -28.43 -0.83
C SER A 240 -7.39 -29.70 -1.05
N LYS A 241 -7.49 -30.09 -2.31
CA LYS A 241 -8.22 -31.29 -2.75
C LYS A 241 -7.45 -32.01 -3.85
N ARG A 242 -7.67 -33.32 -3.96
CA ARG A 242 -7.24 -34.11 -5.12
C ARG A 242 -8.45 -34.59 -5.88
N VAL A 243 -8.39 -34.43 -7.20
CA VAL A 243 -9.40 -34.93 -8.14
C VAL A 243 -8.76 -36.01 -9.00
N TRP A 244 -9.40 -37.17 -9.05
CA TRP A 244 -9.08 -38.23 -10.01
C TRP A 244 -10.13 -38.21 -11.10
N ASN A 245 -9.72 -37.89 -12.33
CA ASN A 245 -10.59 -38.06 -13.49
C ASN A 245 -10.43 -39.52 -13.97
N LEU A 246 -11.41 -40.35 -13.62
CA LEU A 246 -11.40 -41.78 -13.88
C LEU A 246 -11.64 -42.08 -15.36
N SER A 247 -12.40 -41.23 -16.06
CA SER A 247 -12.59 -41.34 -17.52
C SER A 247 -11.28 -41.18 -18.30
N LYS A 248 -10.37 -40.33 -17.82
CA LYS A 248 -9.09 -40.03 -18.49
C LYS A 248 -7.88 -40.72 -17.87
N GLY A 249 -8.01 -41.29 -16.68
CA GLY A 249 -6.88 -41.82 -15.91
C GLY A 249 -5.91 -40.73 -15.43
N GLU A 250 -6.42 -39.52 -15.23
CA GLU A 250 -5.63 -38.34 -14.83
C GLU A 250 -5.87 -37.97 -13.38
N LYS A 251 -4.89 -37.28 -12.78
CA LYS A 251 -4.92 -36.86 -11.38
C LYS A 251 -4.49 -35.41 -11.24
N TYR A 252 -5.23 -34.67 -10.43
CA TYR A 252 -5.06 -33.25 -10.22
C TYR A 252 -4.98 -32.96 -8.72
N ASP A 253 -3.82 -32.49 -8.25
CA ASP A 253 -3.63 -31.95 -6.90
C ASP A 253 -3.88 -30.44 -6.96
N LEU A 254 -4.94 -29.96 -6.31
CA LEU A 254 -5.40 -28.58 -6.39
C LEU A 254 -5.27 -27.88 -5.02
N GLY A 255 -4.59 -26.73 -5.01
CA GLY A 255 -4.49 -25.81 -3.89
C GLY A 255 -5.10 -24.44 -4.21
N VAL A 256 -4.97 -23.48 -3.28
CA VAL A 256 -5.57 -22.15 -3.40
C VAL A 256 -5.14 -21.45 -4.70
N GLY A 257 -6.11 -21.01 -5.49
CA GLY A 257 -5.92 -20.34 -6.78
C GLY A 257 -5.93 -21.28 -7.98
N ASP A 258 -5.82 -22.60 -7.78
CA ASP A 258 -5.87 -23.56 -8.88
C ASP A 258 -7.27 -23.70 -9.46
N PHE A 259 -7.30 -23.89 -10.78
CA PHE A 259 -8.51 -24.04 -11.59
C PHE A 259 -8.58 -25.43 -12.21
N LEU A 260 -9.77 -26.01 -12.25
CA LEU A 260 -10.03 -27.25 -12.98
C LEU A 260 -11.38 -27.16 -13.72
N PHE A 261 -11.36 -27.50 -15.00
CA PHE A 261 -12.57 -27.76 -15.78
C PHE A 261 -12.78 -29.27 -15.91
N THR A 262 -13.96 -29.74 -15.53
CA THR A 262 -14.40 -31.12 -15.74
C THR A 262 -15.46 -31.14 -16.84
N PRO A 263 -15.20 -31.79 -18.00
CA PRO A 263 -16.18 -31.96 -19.06
C PRO A 263 -17.44 -32.72 -18.61
N ALA A 264 -18.55 -32.46 -19.31
CA ALA A 264 -19.79 -33.22 -19.13
C ALA A 264 -19.56 -34.73 -19.32
N GLY A 265 -20.11 -35.54 -18.42
CA GLY A 265 -20.01 -37.00 -18.46
C GLY A 265 -18.66 -37.59 -18.03
N ASP A 266 -17.64 -36.78 -17.73
CA ASP A 266 -16.40 -37.30 -17.14
C ASP A 266 -16.66 -37.78 -15.70
N VAL A 267 -16.33 -39.03 -15.43
CA VAL A 267 -16.44 -39.64 -14.10
C VAL A 267 -15.22 -39.24 -13.29
N HIS A 268 -15.44 -38.71 -12.10
CA HIS A 268 -14.35 -38.28 -11.23
C HIS A 268 -14.64 -38.54 -9.75
N ARG A 269 -13.55 -38.69 -8.99
CA ARG A 269 -13.55 -38.90 -7.53
C ARG A 269 -12.76 -37.78 -6.88
N VAL A 270 -13.10 -37.39 -5.65
CA VAL A 270 -12.40 -36.31 -4.93
C VAL A 270 -12.09 -36.67 -3.49
N LYS A 271 -10.89 -36.28 -3.02
CA LYS A 271 -10.48 -36.32 -1.61
C LYS A 271 -10.12 -34.93 -1.13
N TYR A 272 -10.61 -34.58 0.05
CA TYR A 272 -10.29 -33.33 0.73
C TYR A 272 -9.28 -33.59 1.85
N PHE A 273 -8.09 -33.00 1.77
CA PHE A 273 -7.04 -33.16 2.78
C PHE A 273 -7.16 -32.14 3.90
N GLU A 274 -7.77 -30.99 3.60
CA GLU A 274 -8.00 -29.88 4.51
C GLU A 274 -9.46 -29.40 4.42
N ASP A 275 -9.89 -28.56 5.37
CA ASP A 275 -11.15 -27.82 5.24
C ASP A 275 -11.06 -26.95 3.98
N THR A 276 -11.80 -27.35 2.94
CA THR A 276 -11.65 -26.82 1.59
C THR A 276 -12.90 -26.04 1.19
N GLU A 277 -12.69 -24.87 0.59
CA GLU A 277 -13.73 -24.04 -0.01
C GLU A 277 -13.36 -23.76 -1.47
N PHE A 278 -14.32 -23.93 -2.37
CA PHE A 278 -14.11 -23.63 -3.79
C PHE A 278 -15.36 -22.98 -4.38
N PHE A 279 -15.13 -22.13 -5.37
CA PHE A 279 -16.19 -21.62 -6.25
C PHE A 279 -16.35 -22.59 -7.41
N ILE A 280 -17.59 -22.93 -7.73
CA ILE A 280 -17.94 -23.81 -8.85
C ILE A 280 -19.04 -23.18 -9.69
N LYS A 281 -18.95 -23.34 -11.01
CA LYS A 281 -19.92 -22.86 -11.99
C LYS A 281 -20.22 -23.94 -13.02
N TRP A 282 -21.48 -24.10 -13.40
CA TRP A 282 -21.93 -25.00 -14.44
C TRP A 282 -23.17 -24.44 -15.14
N ASP A 283 -23.49 -25.00 -16.31
CA ASP A 283 -24.72 -24.65 -17.03
C ASP A 283 -25.87 -25.56 -16.60
N GLY A 284 -27.11 -25.06 -16.64
CA GLY A 284 -28.29 -25.85 -16.31
C GLY A 284 -28.51 -26.10 -14.82
N HIS A 285 -29.35 -27.10 -14.52
CA HIS A 285 -29.72 -27.47 -13.15
C HIS A 285 -28.60 -28.24 -12.46
N TRP A 286 -28.54 -28.20 -11.13
CA TRP A 286 -27.63 -29.06 -10.36
C TRP A 286 -28.07 -30.52 -10.51
N ASP A 287 -27.18 -31.34 -11.06
CA ASP A 287 -27.34 -32.78 -11.12
C ASP A 287 -26.03 -33.45 -10.72
N LEU A 288 -26.09 -34.50 -9.91
CA LEU A 288 -24.94 -35.28 -9.50
C LEU A 288 -25.35 -36.75 -9.51
N LEU A 289 -24.66 -37.55 -10.31
CA LEU A 289 -24.98 -38.96 -10.55
C LEU A 289 -23.84 -39.80 -9.97
N LEU A 290 -24.10 -40.48 -8.85
CA LEU A 290 -23.12 -41.35 -8.21
C LEU A 290 -22.92 -42.63 -9.03
N ASP A 291 -21.67 -42.91 -9.41
CA ASP A 291 -21.24 -44.12 -10.10
C ASP A 291 -20.66 -45.18 -9.13
N GLU A 292 -20.42 -44.79 -7.88
CA GLU A 292 -20.00 -45.69 -6.81
C GLU A 292 -20.52 -45.25 -5.42
N ASP A 293 -20.48 -46.15 -4.44
CA ASP A 293 -20.80 -45.83 -3.06
C ASP A 293 -19.57 -45.33 -2.26
N HIS A 294 -19.82 -44.73 -1.08
CA HIS A 294 -18.76 -44.18 -0.23
C HIS A 294 -17.77 -45.24 0.29
N ALA A 295 -18.19 -46.48 0.52
CA ALA A 295 -17.31 -47.52 1.04
C ALA A 295 -16.30 -47.95 -0.04
N ALA A 296 -16.77 -48.10 -1.27
CA ALA A 296 -15.94 -48.36 -2.44
C ALA A 296 -14.96 -47.20 -2.70
N ALA A 297 -15.43 -45.95 -2.58
CA ALA A 297 -14.59 -44.77 -2.75
C ALA A 297 -13.43 -44.72 -1.73
N ASN A 298 -13.73 -44.94 -0.44
CA ASN A 298 -12.72 -44.95 0.61
C ASN A 298 -11.68 -46.07 0.41
N ALA A 299 -12.14 -47.29 0.11
CA ALA A 299 -11.24 -48.42 -0.15
C ALA A 299 -10.31 -48.19 -1.35
N ALA A 300 -10.82 -47.56 -2.42
CA ALA A 300 -10.02 -47.22 -3.60
C ALA A 300 -8.92 -46.21 -3.28
N ILE A 301 -9.22 -45.20 -2.44
CA ILE A 301 -8.24 -44.18 -2.02
C ILE A 301 -7.18 -44.78 -1.09
N GLU A 302 -7.57 -45.62 -0.14
CA GLU A 302 -6.63 -46.28 0.78
C GLU A 302 -5.65 -47.20 0.05
N LYS A 303 -6.10 -47.86 -1.02
CA LYS A 303 -5.25 -48.72 -1.85
C LYS A 303 -4.17 -47.95 -2.62
N GLU A 304 -4.39 -46.67 -2.93
CA GLU A 304 -3.41 -45.81 -3.62
C GLU A 304 -2.45 -45.11 -2.63
N ALA A 305 -2.82 -45.01 -1.35
CA ALA A 305 -1.98 -44.41 -0.30
C ALA A 305 -0.90 -45.37 0.25
N ASN A 306 -1.03 -46.68 -0.04
CA ASN A 306 -0.08 -47.74 0.30
C ASN A 306 0.74 -48.17 -0.92
#